data_AF-Q7P0Y9-F1
#
_entry.id   AF-Q7P0Y9-F1
#
_cell.length_a   1.000
_cell.length_b   1.000
_cell.length_c   1.000
_cell.angle_alpha   90.00
_cell.angle_beta   90.00
_cell.angle_gamma   90.00
#
_symmetry.space_group_name_H-M   'P 1'
#
loop_
_entity.id
_entity.type
_entity.pdbx_description
1 polymer ?
#
loop_
_entity_poly.entity_id
_entity_poly.type
_entity_poly.pdbx_seq_one_letter_code
_entity_poly.pdbx_strand_id
1 'polypeptide(L)'
;MLLHSVQTPRGEILNVSEQEARDVFGASEQAIADARKATILQTLRIERDERLRACDWTQVQDVVLTADQKATWAKYRQALRDLPETVTDLSQIVWPQLPV
;
A
#
# COMPACT_ATOMS: atom_id res chain seq x y z
N MET A 1 0.21 -8.53 -12.50
CA MET A 1 0.83 -7.87 -11.34
C MET A 1 2.19 -8.51 -11.14
N LEU A 2 3.22 -7.73 -10.79
CA LEU A 2 4.54 -8.26 -10.46
C LEU A 2 4.58 -8.58 -8.96
N LEU A 3 4.98 -9.79 -8.58
CA LEU A 3 5.16 -10.21 -7.20
C LEU A 3 6.52 -9.69 -6.72
N HIS A 4 6.54 -9.02 -5.57
CA HIS A 4 7.79 -8.45 -5.04
C HIS A 4 8.79 -9.54 -4.66
N SER A 5 8.32 -10.61 -4.04
CA SER A 5 9.11 -11.76 -3.63
C SER A 5 8.25 -13.02 -3.63
N VAL A 6 8.76 -14.12 -4.18
CA VAL A 6 8.10 -15.44 -4.15
C VAL A 6 9.09 -16.48 -3.64
N GLN A 7 8.69 -17.24 -2.63
CA GLN A 7 9.45 -18.39 -2.16
C GLN A 7 9.16 -19.59 -3.08
N THR A 8 10.17 -20.06 -3.79
CA THR A 8 10.07 -21.18 -4.72
C THR A 8 10.95 -22.33 -4.26
N PRO A 9 10.77 -23.56 -4.78
CA PRO A 9 11.68 -24.67 -4.48
C PRO A 9 13.15 -24.40 -4.85
N ARG A 10 13.39 -23.42 -5.74
CA ARG A 10 14.72 -23.00 -6.20
C ARG A 10 15.30 -21.82 -5.41
N GLY A 11 14.59 -21.35 -4.37
CA GLY A 11 14.95 -20.19 -3.56
C GLY A 11 13.98 -19.02 -3.72
N GLU A 12 14.36 -17.87 -3.17
CA GLU A 12 13.58 -16.63 -3.25
C GLU A 12 13.82 -15.94 -4.59
N ILE A 13 12.73 -15.64 -5.30
CA ILE A 13 12.75 -14.90 -6.56
C ILE A 13 12.10 -13.54 -6.33
N LEU A 14 12.81 -12.47 -6.70
CA LEU A 14 12.36 -11.09 -6.56
C LEU A 14 11.78 -10.56 -7.87
N ASN A 15 10.76 -9.70 -7.76
CA ASN A 15 10.18 -8.95 -8.87
C ASN A 15 9.82 -9.84 -10.07
N VAL A 16 8.98 -10.86 -9.82
CA VAL A 16 8.62 -11.91 -10.80
C VAL A 16 7.12 -11.91 -11.06
N SER A 17 6.70 -12.22 -12.29
CA SER A 17 5.28 -12.36 -12.59
C SER A 17 4.70 -13.66 -12.03
N GLU A 18 3.38 -13.71 -11.79
CA GLU A 18 2.71 -14.95 -11.36
C GLU A 18 2.92 -16.11 -12.35
N GLN A 19 2.90 -15.80 -13.65
CA GLN A 19 3.12 -16.78 -14.72
C GLN A 19 4.55 -17.31 -14.70
N GLU A 20 5.54 -16.41 -14.63
CA GLU A 20 6.95 -16.78 -14.61
C GLU A 20 7.33 -17.54 -13.32
N ALA A 21 6.79 -17.13 -12.18
CA ALA A 21 6.94 -17.85 -10.91
C ALA A 21 6.46 -19.30 -11.02
N ARG A 22 5.35 -19.54 -11.71
CA ARG A 22 4.79 -20.88 -11.95
C ARG A 22 5.60 -21.66 -13.00
N ASP A 23 5.77 -21.08 -14.19
CA ASP A 23 6.22 -21.80 -15.38
C ASP A 23 7.74 -21.99 -15.41
N VAL A 24 8.52 -21.03 -14.88
CA VAL A 24 9.99 -21.06 -14.90
C VAL A 24 10.55 -21.53 -13.57
N PHE A 25 9.97 -21.04 -12.47
CA PHE A 25 10.50 -21.28 -11.12
C PHE A 25 9.75 -22.37 -10.34
N GLY A 26 8.65 -22.90 -10.89
CA GLY A 26 7.90 -24.00 -10.27
C GLY A 26 7.30 -23.64 -8.91
N ALA A 27 6.95 -22.38 -8.70
CA ALA A 27 6.30 -21.92 -7.48
C ALA A 27 4.95 -22.63 -7.28
N SER A 28 4.65 -23.03 -6.05
CA SER A 28 3.36 -23.62 -5.71
C SER A 28 2.25 -22.55 -5.78
N GLU A 29 1.01 -22.98 -6.02
CA GLU A 29 -0.13 -22.04 -6.04
C GLU A 29 -0.29 -21.32 -4.70
N GLN A 30 0.02 -21.99 -3.59
CA GLN A 30 0.03 -21.39 -2.25
C GLN A 30 1.10 -20.30 -2.13
N ALA A 31 2.33 -20.56 -2.57
CA ALA A 31 3.40 -19.58 -2.54
C ALA A 31 3.08 -18.34 -3.41
N ILE A 32 2.45 -18.54 -4.56
CA ILE A 32 1.98 -17.44 -5.42
C ILE A 32 0.87 -16.64 -4.72
N ALA A 33 -0.09 -17.30 -4.08
CA ALA A 33 -1.17 -16.64 -3.34
C ALA A 33 -0.64 -15.81 -2.16
N ASP A 34 0.29 -16.36 -1.38
CA ASP A 34 0.93 -15.68 -0.26
C ASP A 34 1.76 -14.48 -0.74
N ALA A 35 2.57 -14.68 -1.78
CA ALA A 35 3.36 -13.61 -2.39
C ALA A 35 2.47 -12.51 -2.97
N ARG A 36 1.33 -12.87 -3.59
CA ARG A 36 0.36 -11.91 -4.10
C ARG A 36 -0.23 -11.08 -2.97
N LYS A 37 -0.68 -11.73 -1.89
CA LYS A 37 -1.19 -11.04 -0.69
C LYS A 37 -0.13 -10.11 -0.10
N ALA A 38 1.09 -10.58 0.07
CA ALA A 38 2.20 -9.78 0.60
C ALA A 38 2.51 -8.57 -0.29
N THR A 39 2.55 -8.77 -1.61
CA THR A 39 2.83 -7.69 -2.56
C THR A 39 1.71 -6.65 -2.55
N ILE A 40 0.43 -7.07 -2.51
CA ILE A 40 -0.68 -6.12 -2.39
C ILE A 40 -0.53 -5.31 -1.10
N LEU A 41 -0.32 -5.97 0.05
CA LEU A 41 -0.13 -5.27 1.33
C LEU A 41 1.03 -4.26 1.28
N GLN A 42 2.13 -4.62 0.64
CA GLN A 42 3.27 -3.72 0.45
C GLN A 42 2.90 -2.52 -0.42
N THR A 43 2.24 -2.74 -1.56
CA THR A 43 1.78 -1.65 -2.44
C THR A 43 0.87 -0.68 -1.69
N LEU A 44 -0.03 -1.19 -0.84
CA LEU A 44 -0.94 -0.35 -0.06
C LEU A 44 -0.21 0.48 1.00
N ARG A 45 0.81 -0.09 1.64
CA ARG A 45 1.65 0.65 2.58
C ARG A 45 2.39 1.78 1.88
N ILE A 46 2.96 1.52 0.70
CA ILE A 46 3.62 2.54 -0.12
C ILE A 46 2.63 3.64 -0.53
N GLU A 47 1.45 3.26 -1.01
CA GLU A 47 0.40 4.17 -1.48
C GLU A 47 -0.14 5.07 -0.35
N ARG A 48 -0.21 4.53 0.87
CA ARG A 48 -0.50 5.29 2.10
C ARG A 48 0.62 6.28 2.41
N ASP A 49 1.86 5.82 2.41
CA ASP A 49 3.02 6.64 2.77
C ASP A 49 3.23 7.78 1.76
N GLU A 50 2.98 7.53 0.47
CA GLU A 50 2.96 8.57 -0.58
C GLU A 50 1.88 9.62 -0.35
N ARG A 51 0.64 9.22 0.00
CA ARG A 51 -0.42 10.18 0.35
C ARG A 51 -0.07 11.00 1.59
N LEU A 52 0.49 10.36 2.62
CA LEU A 52 0.93 11.04 3.83
C LEU A 52 2.06 12.03 3.53
N ARG A 53 2.99 11.68 2.64
CA ARG A 53 4.07 12.56 2.19
C ARG A 53 3.55 13.73 1.36
N ALA A 54 2.61 13.48 0.45
CA ALA A 54 2.01 14.51 -0.39
C ALA A 54 1.25 15.58 0.39
N CYS A 55 0.72 15.25 1.58
CA CYS A 55 0.05 16.20 2.47
C CYS A 55 0.94 16.69 3.63
N ASP A 56 2.22 16.36 3.66
CA ASP A 56 3.10 16.70 4.78
C ASP A 56 3.32 18.21 4.93
N TRP A 57 3.29 18.94 3.80
CA TRP A 57 3.38 20.41 3.77
C TRP A 57 2.31 21.11 4.63
N THR A 58 1.17 20.46 4.87
CA THR A 58 0.04 21.00 5.66
C THR A 58 0.32 21.00 7.17
N GLN A 59 1.31 20.24 7.61
CA GLN A 59 1.72 20.14 9.01
C GLN A 59 2.86 21.10 9.38
N VAL A 60 3.48 21.72 8.37
CA VAL A 60 4.54 22.71 8.59
C VAL A 60 3.94 23.96 9.23
N GLN A 61 4.56 24.44 10.31
CA GLN A 61 4.04 25.59 11.08
C GLN A 61 3.92 26.88 10.26
N ASP A 62 4.77 27.03 9.24
CA ASP A 62 4.86 28.18 8.35
C ASP A 62 3.74 28.23 7.29
N VAL A 63 2.91 27.18 7.22
CA VAL A 63 1.80 27.14 6.29
C VAL A 63 0.66 28.06 6.75
N VAL A 64 0.20 28.91 5.84
CA VAL A 64 -0.95 29.81 6.05
C VAL A 64 -2.25 29.05 5.86
N LEU A 65 -2.51 28.08 6.74
CA LEU A 65 -3.78 27.36 6.82
C LEU A 65 -4.56 27.80 8.06
N THR A 66 -5.88 27.91 7.92
CA THR A 66 -6.78 28.15 9.06
C THR A 66 -6.77 26.95 10.01
N ALA A 67 -7.21 27.14 11.25
CA ALA A 67 -7.33 26.06 12.22
C ALA A 67 -8.24 24.92 11.70
N ASP A 68 -9.34 25.26 11.02
CA ASP A 68 -10.26 24.29 10.42
C ASP A 68 -9.63 23.49 9.29
N GLN A 69 -8.83 24.12 8.42
CA GLN A 69 -8.09 23.42 7.37
C GLN A 69 -7.06 22.45 7.97
N LYS A 70 -6.30 22.89 8.99
CA LYS A 70 -5.35 22.01 9.69
C LYS A 70 -6.05 20.82 10.35
N ALA A 71 -7.21 21.04 10.98
CA ALA A 71 -8.02 19.97 11.57
C ALA A 71 -8.52 18.97 10.50
N THR A 72 -8.87 19.46 9.31
CA THR A 72 -9.35 18.62 8.20
C THR A 72 -8.21 17.76 7.64
N TRP A 73 -7.02 18.34 7.44
CA TRP A 73 -5.83 17.59 7.05
C TRP A 73 -5.39 16.58 8.12
N ALA A 74 -5.50 16.91 9.40
CA ALA A 74 -5.22 15.97 10.49
C ALA A 74 -6.16 14.76 10.45
N LYS A 75 -7.48 14.98 10.26
CA LYS A 75 -8.48 13.90 10.10
C LYS A 75 -8.18 13.05 8.86
N TYR A 76 -7.83 13.68 7.73
CA TYR A 76 -7.45 12.97 6.51
C TYR A 76 -6.24 12.05 6.74
N ARG A 77 -5.18 12.57 7.38
CA ARG A 77 -3.98 11.78 7.70
C ARG A 77 -4.28 10.64 8.67
N GLN A 78 -5.20 10.83 9.62
CA GLN A 78 -5.61 9.77 10.52
C GLN A 78 -6.38 8.68 9.77
N ALA A 79 -7.35 9.05 8.93
CA ALA A 79 -8.10 8.11 8.11
C ALA A 79 -7.16 7.26 7.22
N LEU A 80 -6.10 7.85 6.64
CA LEU A 80 -5.10 7.10 5.88
C LEU A 80 -4.33 6.07 6.72
N ARG A 81 -4.05 6.38 8.00
CA ARG A 81 -3.34 5.47 8.90
C ARG A 81 -4.23 4.34 9.41
N ASP A 82 -5.53 4.57 9.52
CA ASP A 82 -6.51 3.59 10.00
C ASP A 82 -6.95 2.61 8.88
N LEU A 83 -6.64 2.90 7.61
CA LEU A 83 -6.98 2.04 6.47
C LEU A 83 -6.45 0.59 6.55
N PRO A 84 -5.18 0.32 6.92
CA PRO A 84 -4.67 -1.05 6.97
C PRO A 84 -5.41 -1.96 7.95
N GLU A 85 -6.00 -1.41 9.02
CA GLU A 85 -6.78 -2.16 10.01
C GLU A 85 -8.24 -2.34 9.61
N THR A 86 -8.75 -1.51 8.70
CA THR A 86 -10.18 -1.47 8.31
C THR A 86 -10.45 -2.15 6.97
N VAL A 87 -9.42 -2.51 6.21
CA VAL A 87 -9.54 -3.16 4.91
C VAL A 87 -9.64 -4.68 5.06
N THR A 88 -10.86 -5.20 4.87
CA THR A 88 -11.13 -6.64 4.79
C THR A 88 -10.81 -7.20 3.40
N ASP A 89 -11.01 -6.39 2.34
CA ASP A 89 -10.81 -6.79 0.96
C ASP A 89 -9.68 -5.99 0.30
N LEU A 90 -8.55 -6.67 0.12
CA LEU A 90 -7.32 -6.05 -0.42
C LEU A 90 -7.45 -5.64 -1.90
N SER A 91 -8.52 -6.07 -2.59
CA SER A 91 -8.76 -5.79 -3.99
C SER A 91 -9.54 -4.49 -4.25
N GLN A 92 -10.23 -3.96 -3.23
CA GLN A 92 -11.13 -2.82 -3.37
C GLN A 92 -10.94 -1.81 -2.24
N ILE A 93 -9.80 -1.13 -2.26
CA ILE A 93 -9.47 -0.14 -1.22
C ILE A 93 -9.94 1.23 -1.65
N VAL A 94 -10.86 1.77 -0.85
CA VAL A 94 -11.38 3.12 -1.01
C VAL A 94 -10.54 4.06 -0.16
N TRP A 95 -9.74 4.89 -0.82
CA TRP A 95 -8.96 5.91 -0.14
C TRP A 95 -9.85 7.11 0.22
N PRO A 96 -9.61 7.77 1.37
CA PRO A 96 -10.29 9.02 1.69
C PRO A 96 -10.00 10.06 0.60
N GLN A 97 -11.00 10.89 0.29
CA GLN A 97 -10.82 12.00 -0.66
C GLN A 97 -9.92 13.07 -0.06
N LEU A 98 -9.12 13.70 -0.92
CA LEU A 98 -8.27 14.81 -0.51
C LEU A 98 -9.15 15.98 -0.06
N PRO A 99 -8.84 16.59 1.10
CA PRO A 99 -9.49 17.82 1.52
C PRO A 99 -9.03 19.01 0.66
N VAL A 100 -9.88 20.04 0.60
CA VAL A 100 -9.66 21.30 -0.14
C VAL A 100 -9.11 22.37 0.80
#